data_AF-A0A409W719-F1
#
_entry.id   AF-A0A409W719-F1
#
_cell.length_a   1.000
_cell.length_b   1.000
_cell.length_c   1.000
_cell.angle_alpha   90.00
_cell.angle_beta   90.00
_cell.angle_gamma   90.00
#
_symmetry.space_group_name_H-M   'P 1'
#
loop_
_entity.id
_entity.type
_entity.pdbx_description
1 polymer ?
#
loop_
_entity_poly.entity_id
_entity_poly.type
_entity_poly.pdbx_seq_one_letter_code
_entity_poly.pdbx_strand_id
1 'polypeptide(L)'
;MRWRFEVRVRTLFLLQMSLNTAHEIEILKNAIKDNGTTGSDGKKSVAYGILFDKTANTLEALNGTLRAAKRQKKVAFDAELLMMPRDKDVQVTLLED
;
A
#
# COMPACT_ATOMS: atom_id res chain seq x y z
N MET A 1 -16.76 5.36 35.30
CA MET A 1 -16.91 4.14 34.46
C MET A 1 -16.82 4.42 32.95
N ARG A 2 -17.27 5.59 32.45
CA ARG A 2 -17.24 5.99 31.02
C ARG A 2 -15.84 6.01 30.36
N TRP A 3 -14.81 6.42 31.09
CA TRP A 3 -13.42 6.48 30.60
C TRP A 3 -12.84 5.12 30.15
N ARG A 4 -13.20 4.03 30.83
CA ARG A 4 -12.64 2.69 30.56
C ARG A 4 -13.28 2.04 29.32
N PHE A 5 -14.47 2.49 28.93
CA PHE A 5 -15.16 2.08 27.72
C PHE A 5 -14.56 2.77 26.49
N GLU A 6 -14.31 4.08 26.59
CA GLU A 6 -13.75 4.88 25.50
C GLU A 6 -12.32 4.47 25.12
N VAL A 7 -11.46 4.18 26.11
CA VAL A 7 -10.12 3.63 25.85
C VAL A 7 -10.22 2.29 25.11
N ARG A 8 -11.13 1.40 25.52
CA ARG A 8 -11.29 0.08 24.91
C ARG A 8 -11.84 0.16 23.48
N VAL A 9 -12.75 1.10 23.21
CA VAL A 9 -13.26 1.37 21.85
C VAL A 9 -12.17 1.96 20.95
N ARG A 10 -11.38 2.93 21.46
CA ARG A 10 -10.25 3.51 20.70
C ARG A 10 -9.16 2.48 20.41
N THR A 11 -8.81 1.62 21.37
CA THR A 11 -7.83 0.55 21.18
C THR A 11 -8.31 -0.50 20.18
N LEU A 12 -9.58 -0.92 20.25
CA LEU A 12 -10.15 -1.90 19.32
C LEU A 12 -10.19 -1.36 17.88
N PHE A 13 -10.56 -0.09 17.72
CA PHE A 13 -10.58 0.58 16.42
C PHE A 13 -9.18 0.67 15.79
N LEU A 14 -8.16 1.07 16.57
CA LEU A 14 -6.77 1.11 16.09
C LEU A 14 -6.24 -0.27 15.70
N LEU A 15 -6.61 -1.32 16.44
CA LEU A 15 -6.26 -2.70 16.10
C LEU A 15 -6.90 -3.16 14.78
N GLN A 16 -8.18 -2.87 14.55
CA GLN A 16 -8.83 -3.20 13.27
C GLN A 16 -8.19 -2.45 12.09
N MET A 17 -7.89 -1.15 12.24
CA MET A 17 -7.22 -0.38 11.18
C MET A 17 -5.84 -0.95 10.84
N SER A 18 -5.05 -1.31 11.86
CA SER A 18 -3.72 -1.88 11.68
C SER A 18 -3.76 -3.23 10.95
N LEU A 19 -4.69 -4.12 11.33
CA LEU A 19 -4.86 -5.43 10.71
C LEU A 19 -5.32 -5.33 9.24
N ASN A 20 -6.27 -4.44 8.96
CA ASN A 20 -6.73 -4.21 7.59
C ASN A 20 -5.58 -3.67 6.72
N THR A 21 -4.83 -2.70 7.25
CA THR A 21 -3.68 -2.10 6.55
C THR A 21 -2.59 -3.14 6.24
N ALA A 22 -2.30 -4.06 7.17
CA ALA A 22 -1.30 -5.10 6.94
C ALA A 22 -1.74 -6.06 5.81
N HIS A 23 -3.01 -6.47 5.79
CA HIS A 23 -3.55 -7.31 4.73
C HIS A 23 -3.51 -6.61 3.36
N GLU A 24 -3.91 -5.33 3.32
CA GLU A 24 -3.84 -4.52 2.10
C GLU A 24 -2.41 -4.37 1.57
N ILE A 25 -1.42 -4.21 2.46
CA ILE A 25 -0.01 -4.14 2.08
C ILE A 25 0.45 -5.44 1.42
N GLU A 26 0.01 -6.61 1.91
CA GLU A 26 0.34 -7.89 1.28
C GLU A 26 -0.31 -8.03 -0.11
N ILE A 27 -1.56 -7.59 -0.27
CA ILE A 27 -2.21 -7.53 -1.59
C ILE A 27 -1.40 -6.64 -2.56
N LEU A 28 -0.98 -5.46 -2.09
CA LEU A 28 -0.14 -4.55 -2.87
C LEU A 28 1.18 -5.20 -3.27
N LYS A 29 1.88 -5.86 -2.34
CA LYS A 29 3.14 -6.55 -2.61
C LYS A 29 2.96 -7.66 -3.65
N ASN A 30 1.90 -8.47 -3.53
CA ASN A 30 1.58 -9.50 -4.51
C ASN A 30 1.27 -8.90 -5.89
N ALA A 31 0.49 -7.81 -5.95
CA ALA A 31 0.22 -7.12 -7.21
C ALA A 31 1.51 -6.62 -7.89
N ILE A 32 2.49 -6.13 -7.13
CA ILE A 32 3.82 -5.76 -7.65
C ILE A 32 4.59 -7.00 -8.11
N LYS A 33 4.53 -8.11 -7.37
CA LYS A 33 5.21 -9.36 -7.75
C LYS A 33 4.66 -9.97 -9.03
N ASP A 34 3.34 -9.92 -9.22
CA ASP A 34 2.62 -10.56 -10.33
C ASP A 34 2.68 -9.73 -11.62
N ASN A 35 2.66 -8.39 -11.50
CA ASN A 35 2.59 -7.50 -12.66
C ASN A 35 3.88 -6.70 -12.89
N GLY A 36 4.85 -6.78 -11.97
CA GLY A 36 6.10 -6.04 -12.05
C GLY A 36 7.20 -6.76 -12.82
N THR A 37 8.12 -5.97 -13.33
CA THR A 37 9.33 -6.42 -14.01
C THR A 37 10.51 -6.35 -13.06
N THR A 38 11.43 -7.32 -13.16
CA THR A 38 12.69 -7.29 -12.40
C THR A 38 13.65 -6.31 -13.06
N GLY A 39 14.08 -5.29 -12.32
CA GLY A 39 15.10 -4.33 -12.73
C GLY A 39 16.51 -4.90 -12.69
N SER A 40 17.49 -4.12 -13.16
CA SER A 40 18.92 -4.47 -13.12
C SER A 40 19.49 -4.55 -11.71
N ASP A 41 18.81 -3.96 -10.72
CA ASP A 41 19.13 -4.05 -9.29
C ASP A 41 18.54 -5.29 -8.61
N GLY A 42 17.85 -6.15 -9.37
CA GLY A 42 17.18 -7.35 -8.87
C GLY A 42 15.85 -7.10 -8.16
N LYS A 43 15.39 -5.84 -8.06
CA LYS A 43 14.11 -5.50 -7.44
C LYS A 43 12.97 -5.55 -8.46
N LYS A 44 11.77 -5.87 -8.00
CA LYS A 44 10.56 -5.79 -8.83
C LYS A 44 9.98 -4.38 -8.78
N SER A 45 9.65 -3.84 -9.94
CA SER A 45 8.94 -2.56 -10.06
C SER A 45 7.78 -2.67 -11.04
N VAL A 46 6.74 -1.87 -10.80
CA VAL A 46 5.54 -1.82 -11.65
C VAL A 46 5.04 -0.38 -11.75
N ALA A 47 4.47 -0.02 -12.90
CA ALA A 47 3.88 1.29 -13.09
C ALA A 47 2.63 1.48 -12.19
N TYR A 48 2.48 2.66 -11.60
CA TYR A 48 1.34 3.02 -10.77
C TYR A 48 0.01 2.80 -11.46
N GLY A 49 -0.07 3.07 -12.77
CA GLY A 49 -1.30 2.90 -13.53
C GLY A 49 -1.78 1.46 -13.60
N ILE A 50 -0.84 0.50 -13.65
CA ILE A 50 -1.16 -0.94 -13.60
C ILE A 50 -1.63 -1.30 -12.20
N LEU A 51 -0.96 -0.83 -11.14
CA LEU A 51 -1.40 -1.07 -9.77
C LEU A 51 -2.81 -0.51 -9.52
N PHE A 52 -3.08 0.71 -10.00
CA PHE A 52 -4.40 1.33 -9.90
C PHE A 52 -5.49 0.44 -10.51
N ASP A 53 -5.29 -0.08 -11.71
CA ASP A 53 -6.23 -0.98 -12.36
C ASP A 53 -6.37 -2.33 -11.63
N LYS A 54 -5.25 -2.96 -11.28
CA LYS A 54 -5.22 -4.31 -10.66
C LYS A 54 -5.76 -4.34 -9.23
N THR A 55 -5.75 -3.20 -8.52
CA THR A 55 -6.17 -3.13 -7.13
C THR A 55 -7.50 -2.43 -6.91
N ALA A 56 -8.13 -1.92 -7.98
CA ALA A 56 -9.36 -1.12 -7.91
C ALA A 56 -10.54 -1.83 -7.19
N ASN A 57 -10.60 -3.16 -7.26
CA ASN A 57 -11.67 -3.97 -6.65
C ASN A 57 -11.26 -4.67 -5.35
N THR A 58 -9.99 -4.54 -4.93
CA THR A 58 -9.44 -5.31 -3.81
C THR A 58 -8.92 -4.43 -2.67
N LEU A 59 -8.40 -3.25 -2.98
CA LEU A 59 -7.96 -2.28 -1.98
C LEU A 59 -9.05 -1.23 -1.76
N GLU A 60 -9.27 -0.84 -0.50
CA GLU A 60 -10.20 0.23 -0.17
C GLU A 60 -9.68 1.58 -0.67
N ALA A 61 -8.38 1.81 -0.51
CA ALA A 61 -7.74 3.04 -0.96
C ALA A 61 -6.25 2.81 -1.28
N LEU A 62 -5.92 2.62 -2.55
CA LEU A 62 -4.54 2.37 -3.01
C LEU A 62 -3.53 3.41 -2.48
N ASN A 63 -3.86 4.71 -2.51
CA ASN A 63 -2.97 5.75 -2.00
C ASN A 63 -2.77 5.66 -0.47
N GLY A 64 -3.78 5.21 0.28
CA GLY A 64 -3.66 4.94 1.71
C GLY A 64 -2.70 3.78 1.98
N THR A 65 -2.88 2.67 1.24
CA THR A 65 -2.03 1.48 1.33
C THR A 65 -0.59 1.78 0.90
N LEU A 66 -0.37 2.49 -0.21
CA LEU A 66 0.96 2.92 -0.68
C LEU A 66 1.67 3.79 0.36
N ARG A 67 0.97 4.74 0.97
CA ARG A 67 1.54 5.58 2.03
C ARG A 67 1.95 4.75 3.25
N ALA A 68 1.10 3.80 3.66
CA ALA A 68 1.41 2.90 4.77
C ALA A 68 2.63 2.00 4.45
N ALA A 69 2.67 1.39 3.27
CA ALA A 69 3.76 0.54 2.81
C ALA A 69 5.08 1.32 2.69
N LYS A 70 5.05 2.55 2.15
CA LYS A 70 6.22 3.44 2.02
C LYS A 70 6.78 3.84 3.39
N ARG A 71 5.92 4.18 4.36
CA ARG A 71 6.35 4.47 5.75
C ARG A 71 7.03 3.28 6.42
N GLN A 72 6.61 2.07 6.06
CA GLN A 72 7.20 0.81 6.54
C GLN A 72 8.40 0.33 5.69
N LYS A 73 8.85 1.13 4.71
CA LYS A 73 9.96 0.80 3.79
C LYS A 73 9.76 -0.50 2.99
N LYS A 74 8.51 -0.91 2.77
CA LYS A 74 8.18 -2.07 1.93
C LYS A 74 8.20 -1.74 0.44
N VAL A 75 7.90 -0.49 0.09
CA VAL A 75 7.90 0.02 -1.29
C VAL A 75 8.57 1.40 -1.37
N ALA A 76 9.01 1.77 -2.57
CA ALA A 76 9.54 3.09 -2.91
C ALA A 76 8.94 3.66 -4.20
N PHE A 77 8.68 4.96 -4.19
CA PHE A 77 8.29 5.77 -5.35
C PHE A 77 8.52 7.25 -5.00
N ASP A 78 8.77 8.10 -6.01
CA ASP A 78 9.19 9.49 -5.81
C ASP A 78 8.01 10.48 -5.84
N ALA A 79 7.07 10.29 -4.91
CA ALA A 79 5.97 11.23 -4.65
C ALA A 79 5.38 11.00 -3.25
N GLU A 80 4.60 11.97 -2.73
CA GLU A 80 3.76 11.75 -1.55
C GLU A 80 2.40 11.13 -1.90
N LEU A 81 1.87 11.50 -3.07
CA LEU A 81 0.59 11.05 -3.60
C LEU A 81 0.71 10.84 -5.11
N LEU A 82 0.10 9.79 -5.64
CA LEU A 82 0.04 9.51 -7.08
C LEU A 82 -1.40 9.65 -7.56
N MET A 83 -1.59 10.27 -8.73
CA MET A 83 -2.91 10.56 -9.28
C MET A 83 -3.02 10.09 -10.73
N MET A 84 -4.13 9.42 -11.06
CA MET A 84 -4.49 9.16 -12.46
C MET A 84 -5.07 10.42 -13.12
N PRO A 85 -4.80 10.67 -14.41
CA PRO A 85 -3.88 9.94 -15.30
C PRO A 85 -2.42 10.43 -15.22
N ARG A 86 -2.14 11.50 -14.45
CA ARG A 86 -0.86 12.23 -14.41
C ARG A 86 0.34 11.32 -14.12
N ASP A 87 0.23 10.48 -13.10
CA ASP A 87 1.36 9.71 -12.54
C ASP A 87 1.32 8.24 -12.94
N LYS A 88 0.54 7.88 -13.97
CA LYS A 88 0.32 6.49 -14.39
C LYS A 88 1.62 5.72 -14.68
N ASP A 89 2.65 6.41 -15.15
CA ASP A 89 3.92 5.82 -15.57
C ASP A 89 4.98 5.79 -14.45
N VAL A 90 4.68 6.37 -13.27
CA VAL A 90 5.59 6.36 -12.11
C VAL A 90 5.79 4.92 -11.64
N GLN A 91 7.06 4.53 -11.47
CA GLN A 91 7.42 3.20 -11.01
C GLN A 91 7.30 3.10 -9.48
N VAL A 92 6.61 2.06 -9.02
CA VAL A 92 6.56 1.65 -7.63
C VAL A 92 7.45 0.41 -7.49
N THR A 93 8.54 0.54 -6.72
CA THR A 93 9.54 -0.50 -6.53
C THR A 93 9.31 -1.23 -5.20
N LEU A 94 9.31 -2.56 -5.23
CA LEU A 94 9.29 -3.41 -4.05
C LEU A 94 10.68 -3.40 -3.38
N LEU A 95 10.72 -3.04 -2.10
CA LEU A 95 11.95 -2.99 -1.30
C LEU A 95 12.10 -4.21 -0.37
N GLU A 96 10.99 -4.73 0.12
CA GLU A 96 10.95 -5.86 1.04
C GLU A 96 9.80 -6.81 0.68
N ASP A 97 10.09 -8.11 0.73
CA ASP A 97 9.19 -9.19 0.31
C ASP A 97 8.07 -9.52 1.29
#